data_AF-A0A5B0WSW1-F1
#
_entry.id   AF-A0A5B0WSW1-F1
#
_cell.length_a   1.000
_cell.length_b   1.000
_cell.length_c   1.000
_cell.angle_alpha   90.00
_cell.angle_beta   90.00
_cell.angle_gamma   90.00
#
_symmetry.space_group_name_H-M   'P 1'
#
loop_
_entity.id
_entity.type
_entity.pdbx_description
1 polymer ?
#
loop_
_entity_poly.entity_id
_entity_poly.type
_entity_poly.pdbx_seq_one_letter_code
_entity_poly.pdbx_strand_id
1 'polypeptide(L)'
;MASQENSETKKRGRKSSAGEKPKLRNIPRNWLHQALFYMDRTEFLVRITVECLAFSILLLPISMLLQTMLFDRGTLILSFLLVHSTFWILNSNWWALMLFTFPGIRNSGERASCEYLSRMAVRLRATDSIAALAIYGSPTRGAWHDKSDLDLRILRKEGFVNGLIAAAITMRERAIAFLYGQPIDLFLADSPAFLKKMRGDEEPIILLKRGRTAANYFANDEVMIVDTWPEK
;
A
#
# COMPACT_ATOMS: atom_id res chain seq x y z
N MET A 1 0.71 -47.65 19.24
CA MET A 1 1.80 -47.29 18.30
C MET A 1 1.32 -47.53 16.89
N ALA A 2 0.85 -46.47 16.22
CA ALA A 2 0.61 -46.46 14.78
C ALA A 2 0.67 -44.99 14.33
N SER A 3 1.80 -44.68 13.68
CA SER A 3 2.06 -43.65 12.68
C SER A 3 1.19 -42.38 12.65
N GLN A 4 1.85 -41.28 13.02
CA GLN A 4 1.68 -39.98 12.40
C GLN A 4 1.63 -40.12 10.86
N GLU A 5 0.56 -39.63 10.24
CA GLU A 5 0.54 -39.38 8.80
C GLU A 5 0.43 -37.87 8.57
N ASN A 6 1.56 -37.34 8.10
CA ASN A 6 1.82 -35.96 7.71
C ASN A 6 0.72 -35.43 6.78
N SER A 7 -0.09 -34.48 7.26
CA SER A 7 -0.76 -33.50 6.40
C SER A 7 -0.09 -32.13 6.55
N GLU A 8 1.23 -32.08 6.31
CA GLU A 8 1.86 -30.82 5.94
C GLU A 8 1.39 -30.44 4.53
N THR A 9 0.20 -29.82 4.47
CA THR A 9 -0.16 -28.99 3.33
C THR A 9 0.88 -27.89 3.22
N LYS A 10 1.86 -28.11 2.35
CA LYS A 10 2.92 -27.18 1.97
C LYS A 10 2.26 -25.88 1.51
N LYS A 11 2.04 -24.94 2.45
CA LYS A 11 1.51 -23.60 2.15
C LYS A 11 2.46 -22.99 1.13
N ARG A 12 2.06 -23.00 -0.15
CA ARG A 12 2.83 -22.40 -1.24
C ARG A 12 3.13 -20.95 -0.85
N GLY A 13 4.38 -20.68 -0.48
CA GLY A 13 4.81 -19.35 -0.05
C GLY A 13 4.48 -18.32 -1.12
N ARG A 14 3.67 -17.32 -0.75
CA ARG A 14 3.35 -16.16 -1.61
C ARG A 14 4.60 -15.36 -1.97
N LYS A 15 5.59 -15.32 -1.07
CA LYS A 15 6.87 -14.63 -1.23
C LYS A 15 7.91 -15.54 -1.92
N SER A 16 8.76 -15.01 -2.78
CA SER A 16 9.92 -15.74 -3.32
C SER A 16 11.02 -15.82 -2.27
N SER A 17 11.54 -17.01 -2.01
CA SER A 17 12.71 -17.22 -1.14
C SER A 17 14.02 -17.02 -1.92
N ALA A 18 15.12 -16.71 -1.23
CA ALA A 18 16.44 -16.63 -1.86
C ALA A 18 16.78 -17.94 -2.57
N GLY A 19 17.23 -17.85 -3.83
CA GLY A 19 17.54 -19.02 -4.67
C GLY A 19 16.36 -19.63 -5.45
N GLU A 20 15.12 -19.17 -5.24
CA GLU A 20 13.96 -19.61 -6.05
C GLU A 20 13.96 -18.99 -7.45
N LYS A 21 13.16 -19.52 -8.38
CA LYS A 21 12.91 -18.85 -9.69
C LYS A 21 11.93 -17.68 -9.53
N PRO A 22 12.04 -16.62 -10.34
CA PRO A 22 11.09 -15.51 -10.32
C PRO A 22 9.64 -15.94 -10.53
N LYS A 23 8.72 -15.40 -9.74
CA LYS A 23 7.27 -15.72 -9.78
C LYS A 23 6.51 -14.79 -10.73
N LEU A 24 6.89 -14.77 -12.01
CA LEU A 24 6.42 -13.79 -13.02
C LEU A 24 4.89 -13.70 -13.15
N ARG A 25 4.16 -14.78 -12.88
CA ARG A 25 2.68 -14.78 -12.85
C ARG A 25 2.06 -13.72 -11.92
N ASN A 26 2.80 -13.25 -10.93
CA ASN A 26 2.34 -12.23 -10.00
C ASN A 26 2.19 -10.86 -10.67
N ILE A 27 2.99 -10.57 -11.71
CA ILE A 27 2.99 -9.28 -12.41
C ILE A 27 1.66 -9.01 -13.13
N PRO A 28 1.20 -9.84 -14.09
CA PRO A 28 -0.06 -9.57 -14.80
C PRO A 28 -1.26 -9.62 -13.86
N ARG A 29 -1.24 -10.50 -12.85
CA ARG A 29 -2.27 -10.54 -11.82
C ARG A 29 -2.32 -9.23 -11.03
N ASN A 30 -1.17 -8.73 -10.59
CA ASN A 30 -1.13 -7.48 -9.84
C ASN A 30 -1.47 -6.27 -10.71
N TRP A 31 -1.02 -6.25 -11.97
CA TRP A 31 -1.39 -5.22 -12.96
C TRP A 31 -2.91 -5.15 -13.14
N LEU A 32 -3.58 -6.29 -13.31
CA LEU A 32 -5.03 -6.34 -13.50
C LEU A 32 -5.82 -5.95 -12.24
N HIS A 33 -5.42 -6.43 -11.07
CA HIS A 33 -6.19 -6.24 -9.83
C HIS A 33 -5.87 -4.93 -9.09
N GLN A 34 -4.62 -4.43 -9.19
CA GLN A 34 -4.07 -3.25 -8.52
C GLN A 34 -4.44 -3.08 -7.03
N ALA A 35 -4.67 -4.20 -6.33
CA ALA A 35 -5.18 -4.24 -4.96
C ALA A 35 -6.52 -3.52 -4.72
N LEU A 36 -7.32 -3.23 -5.77
CA LEU A 36 -8.62 -2.55 -5.66
C LEU A 36 -9.58 -3.25 -4.68
N PHE A 37 -9.54 -4.59 -4.62
CA PHE A 37 -10.40 -5.38 -3.73
C PHE A 37 -10.05 -5.31 -2.25
N TYR A 38 -8.89 -4.77 -1.90
CA TYR A 38 -8.45 -4.60 -0.52
C TYR A 38 -8.74 -3.20 0.02
N MET A 39 -9.02 -2.23 -0.86
CA MET A 39 -9.29 -0.84 -0.50
C MET A 39 -10.64 -0.71 0.21
N ASP A 40 -10.74 0.26 1.11
CA ASP A 40 -12.03 0.68 1.64
C ASP A 40 -12.78 1.55 0.62
N ARG A 41 -14.07 1.80 0.88
CA ARG A 41 -14.99 2.42 -0.09
C ARG A 41 -14.53 3.78 -0.57
N THR A 42 -14.10 4.65 0.34
CA THR A 42 -13.69 6.01 -0.01
C THR A 42 -12.42 6.00 -0.85
N GLU A 43 -11.44 5.18 -0.47
CA GLU A 43 -10.19 5.06 -1.21
C GLU A 43 -10.44 4.52 -2.62
N PHE A 44 -11.23 3.46 -2.72
CA PHE A 44 -11.64 2.87 -4.00
C PHE A 44 -12.30 3.91 -4.90
N LEU A 45 -13.31 4.62 -4.39
CA LEU A 45 -14.06 5.61 -5.16
C LEU A 45 -13.16 6.75 -5.66
N VAL A 46 -12.33 7.31 -4.78
CA VAL A 46 -11.40 8.39 -5.14
C VAL A 46 -10.41 7.90 -6.19
N ARG A 47 -9.82 6.71 -5.98
CA ARG A 47 -8.84 6.15 -6.94
C ARG A 47 -9.44 6.00 -8.33
N ILE A 48 -10.60 5.35 -8.45
CA ILE A 48 -11.27 5.16 -9.74
C ILE A 48 -11.62 6.51 -10.37
N THR A 49 -12.09 7.47 -9.58
CA THR A 49 -12.41 8.82 -10.08
C THR A 49 -11.18 9.52 -10.66
N VAL A 50 -10.04 9.49 -9.95
CA VAL A 50 -8.80 10.12 -10.41
C VAL A 50 -8.22 9.37 -11.63
N GLU A 51 -8.31 8.05 -11.68
CA GLU A 51 -7.87 7.25 -12.83
C GLU A 51 -8.72 7.56 -14.09
N CYS A 52 -10.06 7.64 -13.94
CA CYS A 52 -10.94 8.05 -15.03
C CYS A 52 -10.67 9.48 -15.50
N LEU A 53 -10.44 10.42 -14.57
CA LEU A 53 -10.10 11.80 -14.91
C LEU A 53 -8.76 11.89 -15.66
N ALA A 54 -7.74 11.17 -15.19
CA ALA A 54 -6.43 11.10 -15.85
C ALA A 54 -6.56 10.52 -17.26
N PHE A 55 -7.37 9.48 -17.43
CA PHE A 55 -7.70 8.92 -18.75
C PHE A 55 -8.34 9.98 -19.66
N SER A 56 -9.39 10.67 -19.20
CA SER A 56 -10.06 11.71 -19.98
C SER A 56 -9.13 12.85 -20.38
N ILE A 57 -8.25 13.29 -19.47
CA ILE A 57 -7.26 14.35 -19.75
C ILE A 57 -6.24 13.88 -20.78
N LEU A 58 -5.78 12.63 -20.70
CA LEU A 58 -4.75 12.10 -21.61
C LEU A 58 -5.29 11.81 -23.02
N LEU A 59 -6.60 11.63 -23.20
CA LEU A 59 -7.19 11.37 -24.52
C LEU A 59 -6.88 12.47 -25.54
N LEU A 60 -7.01 13.74 -25.16
CA LEU A 60 -6.82 14.87 -26.06
C LEU A 60 -5.37 14.98 -26.60
N PRO A 61 -4.31 15.03 -25.78
CA PRO A 61 -2.95 15.11 -26.30
C PRO A 61 -2.56 13.87 -27.11
N ILE A 62 -3.06 12.67 -26.77
CA ILE A 62 -2.80 11.46 -27.56
C ILE A 62 -3.50 11.53 -28.92
N SER A 63 -4.76 11.99 -28.99
CA SER A 63 -5.45 12.13 -30.28
C SER A 63 -4.77 13.16 -31.17
N MET A 64 -4.30 14.27 -30.59
CA MET A 64 -3.52 15.28 -31.31
C MET A 64 -2.18 14.72 -31.82
N LEU A 65 -1.47 13.95 -30.98
CA LEU A 65 -0.18 13.34 -31.34
C LEU A 65 -0.32 12.32 -32.47
N LEU A 66 -1.37 11.49 -32.44
CA LEU A 66 -1.61 10.45 -33.44
C LEU A 66 -2.35 10.97 -34.68
N GLN A 67 -2.79 12.23 -34.68
CA GLN A 67 -3.64 12.83 -35.72
C GLN A 67 -4.93 12.02 -35.97
N THR A 68 -5.52 11.47 -34.90
CA THR A 68 -6.75 10.67 -34.95
C THR A 68 -7.92 11.41 -34.28
N MET A 69 -9.12 10.87 -34.47
CA MET A 69 -10.30 11.33 -33.73
C MET A 69 -10.16 11.02 -32.24
N LEU A 70 -10.74 11.85 -31.38
CA LEU A 70 -10.66 11.72 -29.91
C LEU A 70 -11.12 10.35 -29.39
N PHE A 71 -12.11 9.75 -30.05
CA PHE A 71 -12.69 8.46 -29.69
C PHE A 71 -12.30 7.33 -30.66
N ASP A 72 -11.18 7.49 -31.38
CA ASP A 72 -10.61 6.38 -32.13
C ASP A 72 -10.23 5.21 -31.19
N ARG A 73 -10.42 3.97 -31.67
CA ARG A 73 -10.19 2.77 -30.86
C ARG A 73 -8.73 2.68 -30.39
N GLY A 74 -7.77 3.03 -31.25
CA GLY A 74 -6.36 3.03 -30.92
C GLY A 74 -6.03 4.03 -29.83
N THR A 75 -6.53 5.26 -29.95
CA THR A 75 -6.38 6.32 -28.94
C THR A 75 -6.97 5.90 -27.59
N LEU A 76 -8.18 5.34 -27.57
CA LEU A 76 -8.84 4.87 -26.34
C LEU A 76 -8.03 3.77 -25.65
N ILE A 77 -7.58 2.75 -26.40
CA ILE A 77 -6.79 1.65 -25.85
C ILE A 77 -5.45 2.16 -25.33
N LEU A 78 -4.74 2.98 -26.10
CA LEU A 78 -3.43 3.50 -25.71
C LEU A 78 -3.53 4.37 -24.45
N SER A 79 -4.47 5.31 -24.40
CA SER A 79 -4.67 6.17 -23.24
C SER A 79 -5.05 5.36 -21.99
N PHE A 80 -5.91 4.34 -22.15
CA PHE A 80 -6.26 3.44 -21.05
C PHE A 80 -5.02 2.70 -20.53
N LEU A 81 -4.24 2.07 -21.43
CA LEU A 81 -3.05 1.30 -21.04
C LEU A 81 -2.00 2.18 -20.34
N LEU A 82 -1.79 3.41 -20.83
CA LEU A 82 -0.83 4.35 -20.24
C LEU A 82 -1.27 4.79 -18.84
N VAL A 83 -2.53 5.20 -18.68
CA VAL A 83 -3.06 5.64 -17.38
C VAL A 83 -3.09 4.47 -16.40
N HIS A 84 -3.64 3.33 -16.81
CA HIS A 84 -3.76 2.14 -15.96
C HIS A 84 -2.37 1.65 -15.49
N SER A 85 -1.38 1.61 -16.39
CA SER A 85 -0.01 1.21 -16.03
C SER A 85 0.69 2.23 -15.15
N THR A 86 0.41 3.53 -15.33
CA THR A 86 0.96 4.59 -14.45
C THR A 86 0.41 4.46 -13.03
N PHE A 87 -0.90 4.21 -12.89
CA PHE A 87 -1.54 3.97 -11.59
C PHE A 87 -1.09 2.66 -10.95
N TRP A 88 -0.83 1.64 -11.75
CA TRP A 88 -0.21 0.43 -11.27
C TRP A 88 1.18 0.71 -10.68
N ILE A 89 2.05 1.43 -11.39
CA ILE A 89 3.42 1.68 -10.93
C ILE A 89 3.44 2.58 -9.68
N LEU A 90 2.72 3.71 -9.72
CA LEU A 90 2.82 4.76 -8.69
C LEU A 90 1.90 4.53 -7.49
N ASN A 91 0.77 3.85 -7.71
CA ASN A 91 -0.31 3.76 -6.73
C ASN A 91 -0.64 2.33 -6.32
N SER A 92 0.00 1.32 -6.90
CA SER A 92 0.00 -0.02 -6.32
C SER A 92 1.23 -0.21 -5.42
N ASN A 93 1.25 -1.32 -4.68
CA ASN A 93 2.39 -1.72 -3.85
C ASN A 93 3.52 -2.29 -4.73
N TRP A 94 4.00 -1.51 -5.70
CA TRP A 94 4.94 -1.94 -6.75
C TRP A 94 6.19 -2.61 -6.18
N TRP A 95 6.88 -1.94 -5.25
CA TRP A 95 8.10 -2.48 -4.64
C TRP A 95 7.81 -3.73 -3.81
N ALA A 96 6.64 -3.83 -3.16
CA ALA A 96 6.23 -5.05 -2.48
C ALA A 96 6.01 -6.20 -3.49
N LEU A 97 5.39 -5.92 -4.64
CA LEU A 97 5.26 -6.88 -5.74
C LEU A 97 6.63 -7.34 -6.25
N MET A 98 7.55 -6.40 -6.49
CA MET A 98 8.91 -6.71 -6.96
C MET A 98 9.66 -7.58 -5.95
N LEU A 99 9.54 -7.25 -4.66
CA LEU A 99 10.12 -8.01 -3.56
C LEU A 99 9.64 -9.47 -3.52
N PHE A 100 8.35 -9.71 -3.80
CA PHE A 100 7.75 -11.05 -3.82
C PHE A 100 7.91 -11.81 -5.13
N THR A 101 8.19 -11.09 -6.21
CA THR A 101 8.32 -11.67 -7.55
C THR A 101 9.76 -12.08 -7.82
N PHE A 102 10.73 -11.26 -7.42
CA PHE A 102 12.15 -11.46 -7.71
C PHE A 102 12.93 -11.80 -6.43
N PRO A 103 13.54 -12.99 -6.35
CA PRO A 103 14.34 -13.41 -5.20
C PRO A 103 15.46 -12.43 -4.84
N GLY A 104 16.16 -11.91 -5.85
CA GLY A 104 17.33 -11.03 -5.67
C GLY A 104 17.02 -9.60 -5.24
N ILE A 105 15.77 -9.15 -5.33
CA ILE A 105 15.37 -7.82 -4.85
C ILE A 105 15.23 -7.87 -3.34
N ARG A 106 15.83 -6.90 -2.65
CA ARG A 106 15.74 -6.72 -1.20
C ARG A 106 15.04 -5.39 -0.90
N ASN A 107 14.53 -5.24 0.30
CA ASN A 107 14.04 -3.95 0.78
C ASN A 107 15.21 -2.97 0.94
N SER A 108 14.89 -1.69 1.15
CA SER A 108 15.86 -0.61 1.30
C SER A 108 16.70 -0.69 2.59
N GLY A 109 16.46 -1.69 3.45
CA GLY A 109 17.06 -1.80 4.77
C GLY A 109 16.28 -1.05 5.85
N GLU A 110 16.49 -1.46 7.10
CA GLU A 110 15.80 -0.93 8.28
C GLU A 110 15.93 0.59 8.39
N ARG A 111 17.16 1.12 8.42
CA ARG A 111 17.41 2.55 8.60
C ARG A 111 16.66 3.41 7.59
N ALA A 112 16.69 3.04 6.31
CA ALA A 112 16.00 3.78 5.25
C ALA A 112 14.48 3.70 5.40
N SER A 113 13.95 2.55 5.81
CA SER A 113 12.52 2.36 6.10
C SER A 113 12.07 3.17 7.32
N CYS A 114 12.82 3.15 8.42
CA CYS A 114 12.56 3.97 9.61
C CYS A 114 12.58 5.46 9.27
N GLU A 115 13.59 5.92 8.54
CA GLU A 115 13.68 7.31 8.09
C GLU A 115 12.50 7.72 7.20
N TYR A 116 12.11 6.86 6.26
CA TYR A 116 10.94 7.10 5.42
C TYR A 116 9.66 7.24 6.26
N LEU A 117 9.44 6.34 7.22
CA LEU A 117 8.27 6.35 8.10
C LEU A 117 8.22 7.58 9.00
N SER A 118 9.35 7.98 9.56
CA SER A 118 9.47 9.20 10.37
C SER A 118 9.12 10.43 9.55
N ARG A 119 9.64 10.53 8.30
CA ARG A 119 9.26 11.62 7.38
C ARG A 119 7.78 11.55 6.95
N MET A 120 7.23 10.36 6.75
CA MET A 120 5.81 10.16 6.44
C MET A 120 4.93 10.64 7.60
N ALA A 121 5.27 10.27 8.84
CA ALA A 121 4.56 10.71 10.03
C ALA A 121 4.54 12.24 10.15
N VAL A 122 5.66 12.92 9.87
CA VAL A 122 5.73 14.39 9.83
C VAL A 122 4.76 14.97 8.79
N ARG A 123 4.74 14.44 7.56
CA ARG A 123 3.82 14.90 6.51
C ARG A 123 2.34 14.68 6.88
N LEU A 124 2.02 13.54 7.48
CA LEU A 124 0.66 13.19 7.88
C LEU A 124 0.18 13.97 9.10
N ARG A 125 1.07 14.34 10.03
CA ARG A 125 0.77 15.22 11.17
C ARG A 125 0.30 16.59 10.69
N ALA A 126 0.93 17.12 9.64
CA ALA A 126 0.60 18.43 9.05
C ALA A 126 -0.79 18.50 8.37
N THR A 127 -1.49 17.37 8.20
CA THR A 127 -2.84 17.37 7.59
C THR A 127 -3.89 16.95 8.59
N ASP A 128 -4.96 17.71 8.81
CA ASP A 128 -5.97 17.36 9.81
C ASP A 128 -6.85 16.17 9.48
N SER A 129 -6.92 15.70 8.24
CA SER A 129 -7.86 14.65 7.83
C SER A 129 -7.49 13.23 8.30
N ILE A 130 -6.30 13.01 8.85
CA ILE A 130 -5.82 11.69 9.28
C ILE A 130 -6.03 11.51 10.79
N ALA A 131 -6.75 10.49 11.24
CA ALA A 131 -6.90 10.19 12.66
C ALA A 131 -5.73 9.36 13.22
N ALA A 132 -5.22 8.39 12.46
CA ALA A 132 -4.08 7.58 12.88
C ALA A 132 -3.24 7.04 11.72
N LEU A 133 -1.99 6.71 12.02
CA LEU A 133 -1.10 5.90 11.17
C LEU A 133 -0.54 4.76 12.03
N ALA A 134 -0.77 3.53 11.59
CA ALA A 134 -0.36 2.32 12.27
C ALA A 134 0.44 1.39 11.34
N ILE A 135 1.50 0.78 11.89
CA ILE A 135 2.30 -0.26 11.23
C ILE A 135 1.88 -1.62 11.78
N TYR A 136 1.77 -2.60 10.90
CA TYR A 136 1.47 -4.01 11.19
C TYR A 136 2.56 -4.92 10.59
N GLY A 137 2.37 -6.23 10.65
CA GLY A 137 3.23 -7.18 9.96
C GLY A 137 4.54 -7.49 10.69
N SER A 138 5.61 -7.77 9.93
CA SER A 138 6.87 -8.27 10.51
C SER A 138 7.56 -7.33 11.52
N PRO A 139 7.55 -5.99 11.39
CA PRO A 139 8.14 -5.11 12.40
C PRO A 139 7.53 -5.29 13.79
N THR A 140 6.20 -5.42 13.86
CA THR A 140 5.46 -5.54 15.13
C THR A 140 5.75 -6.85 15.90
N ARG A 141 6.37 -7.82 15.22
CA ARG A 141 6.72 -9.14 15.76
C ARG A 141 8.23 -9.32 15.99
N GLY A 142 9.02 -8.25 15.89
CA GLY A 142 10.48 -8.33 16.01
C GLY A 142 11.15 -9.15 14.90
N ALA A 143 10.46 -9.34 13.77
CA ALA A 143 10.87 -10.26 12.70
C ALA A 143 11.22 -9.54 11.40
N TRP A 144 11.77 -8.32 11.49
CA TRP A 144 12.21 -7.59 10.30
C TRP A 144 13.39 -8.29 9.63
N HIS A 145 13.33 -8.38 8.29
CA HIS A 145 14.40 -8.94 7.47
C HIS A 145 14.43 -8.25 6.11
N ASP A 146 15.44 -8.53 5.28
CA ASP A 146 15.69 -7.92 3.96
C ASP A 146 14.60 -8.18 2.89
N LYS A 147 13.61 -9.02 3.19
CA LYS A 147 12.43 -9.32 2.35
C LYS A 147 11.12 -8.95 3.05
N SER A 148 11.20 -8.16 4.11
CA SER A 148 10.05 -7.57 4.78
C SER A 148 9.50 -6.38 4.00
N ASP A 149 8.19 -6.36 3.89
CA ASP A 149 7.36 -5.24 3.45
C ASP A 149 6.87 -4.43 4.65
N LEU A 150 6.33 -3.23 4.38
CA LEU A 150 5.79 -2.33 5.39
C LEU A 150 4.26 -2.28 5.28
N ASP A 151 3.57 -3.06 6.12
CA ASP A 151 2.12 -3.05 6.21
C ASP A 151 1.63 -1.81 6.99
N LEU A 152 1.13 -0.80 6.28
CA LEU A 152 0.71 0.47 6.85
C LEU A 152 -0.80 0.65 6.71
N ARG A 153 -1.44 1.17 7.76
CA ARG A 153 -2.86 1.54 7.74
C ARG A 153 -3.02 2.98 8.20
N ILE A 154 -3.65 3.78 7.36
CA ILE A 154 -4.10 5.12 7.70
C ILE A 154 -5.57 5.02 8.11
N LEU A 155 -5.91 5.51 9.30
CA LEU A 155 -7.30 5.74 9.69
C LEU A 155 -7.60 7.23 9.47
N ARG A 156 -8.63 7.56 8.69
CA ARG A 156 -9.04 8.96 8.52
C ARG A 156 -9.97 9.44 9.63
N LYS A 157 -10.10 10.76 9.75
CA LYS A 157 -11.21 11.39 10.47
C LYS A 157 -12.51 11.22 9.69
N GLU A 158 -13.63 11.34 10.41
CA GLU A 158 -14.97 11.33 9.84
C GLU A 158 -15.21 12.55 8.93
N GLY A 159 -16.21 12.44 8.06
CA GLY A 159 -16.57 13.49 7.11
C GLY A 159 -16.06 13.26 5.69
N PHE A 160 -16.84 13.71 4.71
CA PHE A 160 -16.59 13.50 3.28
C PHE A 160 -15.30 14.17 2.80
N VAL A 161 -15.09 15.45 3.14
CA VAL A 161 -13.88 16.20 2.77
C VAL A 161 -12.62 15.55 3.35
N ASN A 162 -12.68 15.09 4.61
CA ASN A 162 -11.58 14.35 5.22
C ASN A 162 -11.30 13.04 4.49
N GLY A 163 -12.34 12.35 4.01
CA GLY A 163 -12.23 11.19 3.14
C GLY A 163 -11.46 11.47 1.86
N LEU A 164 -11.85 12.51 1.12
CA LEU A 164 -11.18 12.89 -0.12
C LEU A 164 -9.71 13.26 0.10
N ILE A 165 -9.43 14.11 1.09
CA ILE A 165 -8.07 14.55 1.42
C ILE A 165 -7.21 13.36 1.87
N ALA A 166 -7.73 12.48 2.74
CA ALA A 166 -7.01 11.32 3.20
C ALA A 166 -6.69 10.33 2.06
N ALA A 167 -7.62 10.13 1.13
CA ALA A 167 -7.39 9.30 -0.05
C ALA A 167 -6.31 9.90 -0.97
N ALA A 168 -6.37 11.20 -1.24
CA ALA A 168 -5.35 11.90 -2.01
C ALA A 168 -3.95 11.81 -1.36
N ILE A 169 -3.87 11.97 -0.03
CA ILE A 169 -2.62 11.79 0.72
C ILE A 169 -2.13 10.36 0.61
N THR A 170 -3.01 9.37 0.77
CA THR A 170 -2.65 7.95 0.65
C THR A 170 -2.05 7.67 -0.73
N MET A 171 -2.67 8.18 -1.79
CA MET A 171 -2.14 8.04 -3.16
C MET A 171 -0.79 8.75 -3.34
N ARG A 172 -0.62 9.94 -2.77
CA ARG A 172 0.64 10.69 -2.77
C ARG A 172 1.74 9.94 -2.04
N GLU A 173 1.47 9.36 -0.87
CA GLU A 173 2.46 8.63 -0.10
C GLU A 173 2.89 7.34 -0.79
N ARG A 174 2.00 6.66 -1.53
CA ARG A 174 2.38 5.54 -2.41
C ARG A 174 3.31 5.98 -3.54
N ALA A 175 3.02 7.11 -4.18
CA ALA A 175 3.91 7.65 -5.21
C ALA A 175 5.28 8.04 -4.64
N ILE A 176 5.33 8.66 -3.45
CA ILE A 176 6.60 8.96 -2.77
C ILE A 176 7.33 7.65 -2.42
N ALA A 177 6.65 6.65 -1.85
CA ALA A 177 7.28 5.36 -1.54
C ALA A 177 7.87 4.68 -2.77
N PHE A 178 7.18 4.78 -3.91
CA PHE A 178 7.69 4.32 -5.19
C PHE A 178 9.02 5.01 -5.55
N LEU A 179 9.09 6.34 -5.43
CA LEU A 179 10.32 7.09 -5.71
C LEU A 179 11.46 6.76 -4.73
N TYR A 180 11.14 6.41 -3.49
CA TYR A 180 12.11 6.04 -2.45
C TYR A 180 12.44 4.54 -2.39
N GLY A 181 11.90 3.72 -3.30
CA GLY A 181 12.20 2.28 -3.33
C GLY A 181 11.54 1.47 -2.21
N GLN A 182 10.57 2.03 -1.48
CA GLN A 182 10.05 1.42 -0.26
C GLN A 182 8.94 0.39 -0.57
N PRO A 183 9.07 -0.88 -0.13
CA PRO A 183 8.05 -1.90 -0.31
C PRO A 183 6.91 -1.74 0.69
N ILE A 184 6.08 -0.72 0.51
CA ILE A 184 4.93 -0.45 1.38
C ILE A 184 3.68 -1.17 0.87
N ASP A 185 2.89 -1.68 1.81
CA ASP A 185 1.49 -2.06 1.63
C ASP A 185 0.61 -1.12 2.46
N LEU A 186 0.27 0.03 1.87
CA LEU A 186 -0.44 1.12 2.52
C LEU A 186 -1.91 1.11 2.12
N PHE A 187 -2.84 1.16 3.06
CA PHE A 187 -4.28 1.34 2.79
C PHE A 187 -4.93 2.40 3.69
N LEU A 188 -5.98 3.02 3.18
CA LEU A 188 -6.85 3.93 3.92
C LEU A 188 -8.08 3.19 4.46
N ALA A 189 -8.28 3.31 5.77
CA ALA A 189 -9.43 2.80 6.49
C ALA A 189 -10.46 3.93 6.70
N ASP A 190 -11.71 3.70 6.30
CA ASP A 190 -12.82 4.63 6.56
C ASP A 190 -13.29 4.57 8.01
N SER A 191 -13.09 3.42 8.65
CA SER A 191 -13.48 3.18 10.04
C SER A 191 -12.58 2.14 10.69
N PRO A 192 -12.57 2.06 12.03
CA PRO A 192 -11.85 1.01 12.76
C PRO A 192 -12.30 -0.42 12.38
N ALA A 193 -13.50 -0.60 11.84
CA ALA A 193 -13.98 -1.91 11.39
C ALA A 193 -13.10 -2.50 10.27
N PHE A 194 -12.52 -1.65 9.41
CA PHE A 194 -11.58 -2.09 8.39
C PHE A 194 -10.29 -2.64 9.01
N LEU A 195 -9.83 -2.05 10.11
CA LEU A 195 -8.62 -2.46 10.82
C LEU A 195 -8.78 -3.82 11.50
N LYS A 196 -10.01 -4.25 11.81
CA LYS A 196 -10.30 -5.60 12.35
C LYS A 196 -9.99 -6.73 11.37
N LYS A 197 -9.72 -6.43 10.10
CA LYS A 197 -9.23 -7.41 9.11
C LYS A 197 -7.76 -7.79 9.34
N MET A 198 -7.02 -6.98 10.12
CA MET A 198 -5.66 -7.29 10.51
C MET A 198 -5.65 -8.43 11.52
N ARG A 199 -4.51 -9.13 11.63
CA ARG A 199 -4.41 -10.27 12.52
C ARG A 199 -4.45 -9.80 13.98
N GLY A 200 -5.24 -10.48 14.82
CA GLY A 200 -5.40 -10.09 16.22
C GLY A 200 -4.17 -10.32 17.09
N ASP A 201 -3.19 -11.10 16.62
CA ASP A 201 -1.90 -11.32 17.28
C ASP A 201 -0.85 -10.24 16.96
N GLU A 202 -1.16 -9.29 16.08
CA GLU A 202 -0.26 -8.19 15.71
C GLU A 202 -0.66 -6.92 16.47
N GLU A 203 0.12 -6.56 17.48
CA GLU A 203 0.00 -5.26 18.15
C GLU A 203 0.58 -4.15 17.26
N PRO A 204 -0.23 -3.19 16.79
CA PRO A 204 0.24 -2.19 15.86
C PRO A 204 1.21 -1.20 16.52
N ILE A 205 2.25 -0.82 15.77
CA ILE A 205 3.11 0.31 16.12
C ILE A 205 2.42 1.59 15.65
N ILE A 206 2.15 2.53 16.56
CA ILE A 206 1.40 3.75 16.28
C ILE A 206 2.35 4.92 16.05
N LEU A 207 2.32 5.51 14.85
CA LEU A 207 3.18 6.65 14.47
C LEU A 207 2.47 8.00 14.58
N LEU A 208 1.14 7.95 14.52
CA LEU A 208 0.25 9.08 14.63
C LEU A 208 -1.06 8.60 15.23
N LYS A 209 -1.56 9.34 16.22
CA LYS A 209 -2.85 9.10 16.87
C LYS A 209 -3.45 10.45 17.26
N ARG A 210 -4.67 10.75 16.82
CA ARG A 210 -5.43 11.92 17.25
C ARG A 210 -6.94 11.72 17.10
N GLY A 211 -7.69 12.42 17.96
CA GLY A 211 -9.14 12.36 17.99
C GLY A 211 -9.68 11.11 18.68
N ARG A 212 -10.97 11.16 19.03
CA ARG A 212 -11.61 10.13 19.87
C ARG A 212 -11.66 8.76 19.18
N THR A 213 -11.91 8.72 17.87
CA THR A 213 -12.02 7.46 17.12
C THR A 213 -10.72 6.64 17.17
N ALA A 214 -9.58 7.29 17.00
CA ALA A 214 -8.27 6.63 17.10
C ALA A 214 -7.93 6.27 18.56
N ALA A 215 -8.27 7.15 19.52
CA ALA A 215 -8.08 6.91 20.94
C ALA A 215 -8.84 5.67 21.45
N ASN A 216 -10.09 5.50 21.02
CA ASN A 216 -10.93 4.39 21.44
C ASN A 216 -10.50 3.04 20.83
N TYR A 217 -9.86 3.06 19.66
CA TYR A 217 -9.46 1.83 18.98
C TYR A 217 -8.07 1.36 19.38
N PHE A 218 -7.09 2.26 19.43
CA PHE A 218 -5.74 1.93 19.83
C PHE A 218 -5.63 2.15 21.34
N ALA A 219 -5.61 1.05 22.10
CA ALA A 219 -5.47 1.11 23.56
C ALA A 219 -4.09 1.66 23.99
N ASN A 220 -3.06 1.47 23.16
CA ASN A 220 -1.74 2.02 23.42
C ASN A 220 -1.73 3.53 23.12
N ASP A 221 -1.30 4.34 24.09
CA ASP A 221 -1.16 5.78 23.97
C ASP A 221 0.24 6.20 23.46
N GLU A 222 1.20 5.27 23.43
CA GLU A 222 2.54 5.58 22.95
C GLU A 222 2.57 5.76 21.43
N VAL A 223 2.78 7.01 21.03
CA VAL A 223 3.16 7.35 19.65
C VAL A 223 4.67 7.19 19.55
N MET A 224 5.11 6.19 18.79
CA MET A 224 6.54 5.92 18.62
C MET A 224 7.16 6.79 17.53
N ILE A 225 8.40 7.22 17.78
CA ILE A 225 9.32 7.72 16.75
C ILE A 225 10.09 6.50 16.25
N VAL A 226 10.05 6.23 14.95
CA VAL A 226 10.72 5.06 14.38
C VAL A 226 12.14 5.46 14.02
N ASP A 227 13.06 5.31 14.97
CA ASP A 227 14.50 5.42 14.71
C ASP A 227 15.11 4.03 14.47
N THR A 228 14.59 3.00 15.14
CA THR A 228 14.89 1.57 14.97
C THR A 228 13.61 0.76 15.19
N TRP A 229 13.61 -0.51 14.75
CA TRP A 229 12.51 -1.41 15.13
C TRP A 229 12.56 -1.75 16.62
N PRO A 230 11.40 -1.88 17.29
CA PRO A 230 11.39 -2.34 18.67
C PRO A 230 11.93 -3.77 18.75
N GLU A 231 12.92 -3.98 19.62
CA GLU A 231 13.36 -5.32 20.02
C GLU A 231 12.28 -5.93 20.92
N LYS A 232 11.86 -7.16 20.61
CA LYS A 232 10.92 -7.95 21.43
C LYS A 232 11.65 -9.12 22.07
#